data_AF-A0A485B6F8-F1
#
_entry.id   AF-A0A485B6F8-F1
#
_cell.length_a   1.000
_cell.length_b   1.000
_cell.length_c   1.000
_cell.angle_alpha   90.00
_cell.angle_beta   90.00
_cell.angle_gamma   90.00
#
_symmetry.space_group_name_H-M   'P 1'
#
loop_
_entity.id
_entity.type
_entity.pdbx_description
1 polymer ?
#
loop_
_entity_poly.entity_id
_entity_poly.type
_entity_poly.pdbx_seq_one_letter_code
_entity_poly.pdbx_strand_id
1 'polypeptide(L)'
;MIRLYPEQLRAQLNEGLRAAYLLLGSDPLLLQESQDAIREAAAVQGFIEHHTATIDASTDWHALFSLSQAMSLFSSRQTLLLILA
;
A
#
# COMPACT_ATOMS: atom_id res chain seq x y z
N MET A 1 7.56 1.07 -14.49
CA MET A 1 6.26 0.58 -13.95
C MET A 1 6.10 -0.84 -14.46
N ILE A 2 6.17 -1.85 -13.59
CA ILE A 2 6.06 -3.26 -13.99
C ILE A 2 4.57 -3.62 -13.91
N ARG A 3 4.02 -4.20 -14.98
CA ARG A 3 2.67 -4.78 -14.98
C ARG A 3 2.78 -6.26 -14.67
N LEU A 4 2.06 -6.70 -13.65
CA LEU A 4 2.08 -8.07 -13.15
C LEU A 4 0.65 -8.55 -12.97
N TYR A 5 0.44 -9.84 -13.18
CA TYR A 5 -0.80 -10.49 -12.79
C TYR A 5 -0.78 -10.82 -11.28
N PRO A 6 -1.95 -10.96 -10.62
CA PRO A 6 -2.03 -11.27 -9.19
C PRO A 6 -1.22 -12.53 -8.80
N GLU A 7 -1.22 -13.54 -9.65
CA GLU A 7 -0.44 -14.77 -9.47
C GLU A 7 1.08 -14.56 -9.43
N GLN A 8 1.58 -13.53 -10.14
CA GLN A 8 3.01 -13.17 -10.19
C GLN A 8 3.42 -12.22 -9.07
N LEU A 9 2.46 -11.59 -8.38
CA LEU A 9 2.73 -10.61 -7.33
C LEU A 9 3.53 -11.21 -6.19
N ARG A 10 3.16 -12.41 -5.72
CA ARG A 10 3.87 -13.10 -4.62
C ARG A 10 5.33 -13.38 -4.98
N ALA A 11 5.61 -13.81 -6.20
CA ALA A 11 6.97 -14.04 -6.67
C ALA A 11 7.78 -12.73 -6.67
N GLN A 12 7.19 -11.64 -7.17
CA GLN A 12 7.84 -10.33 -7.17
C GLN A 12 8.10 -9.79 -5.76
N LEU A 13 7.15 -9.97 -4.83
CA LEU A 13 7.28 -9.53 -3.45
C LEU A 13 8.42 -10.25 -2.73
N ASN A 14 8.67 -11.52 -3.05
CA ASN A 14 9.81 -12.28 -2.54
C ASN A 14 11.15 -11.77 -3.08
N GLU A 15 11.21 -11.31 -4.33
CA GLU A 15 12.43 -10.69 -4.88
C GLU A 15 12.71 -9.32 -4.25
N GLY A 16 11.66 -8.59 -3.87
CA GLY A 16 11.79 -7.36 -3.10
C GLY A 16 10.55 -6.48 -3.14
N LEU A 17 10.32 -5.76 -2.05
CA LEU A 17 9.23 -4.78 -1.95
C LEU A 17 9.59 -3.51 -2.71
N ARG A 18 8.67 -3.04 -3.55
CA ARG A 18 8.77 -1.78 -4.30
C ARG A 18 8.21 -0.63 -3.47
N ALA A 19 8.59 0.59 -3.85
CA ALA A 19 8.13 1.81 -3.17
C ALA A 19 6.62 2.05 -3.30
N ALA A 20 6.00 1.61 -4.39
CA ALA A 20 4.57 1.79 -4.63
C ALA A 20 3.98 0.63 -5.44
N TYR A 21 2.73 0.28 -5.12
CA TYR A 21 1.94 -0.74 -5.79
C TYR A 21 0.60 -0.15 -6.21
N LEU A 22 0.19 -0.42 -7.45
CA LEU A 22 -1.09 0.01 -7.99
C LEU A 22 -1.92 -1.24 -8.27
N LEU A 23 -2.95 -1.43 -7.44
CA LEU A 23 -3.91 -2.51 -7.58
C LEU A 23 -5.07 -1.99 -8.42
N LEU A 24 -5.22 -2.52 -9.63
CA LEU A 24 -6.25 -2.12 -10.58
C LEU A 24 -7.02 -3.38 -10.99
N GLY A 25 -8.32 -3.42 -10.72
CA GLY A 25 -9.15 -4.57 -11.04
C GLY A 25 -10.61 -4.33 -10.64
N SER A 26 -11.51 -5.12 -11.22
CA SER A 26 -12.94 -5.15 -10.84
C SER A 26 -13.25 -6.26 -9.84
N ASP A 27 -12.37 -7.25 -9.71
CA ASP A 27 -12.56 -8.41 -8.84
C ASP A 27 -12.14 -8.07 -7.39
N PRO A 28 -13.09 -7.97 -6.44
CA PRO A 28 -12.78 -7.58 -5.07
C PRO A 28 -11.87 -8.59 -4.36
N LEU A 29 -12.03 -9.89 -4.67
CA LEU A 29 -11.21 -10.95 -4.10
C LEU A 29 -9.73 -10.80 -4.49
N LEU A 30 -9.46 -10.60 -5.78
CA LEU A 30 -8.08 -10.46 -6.28
C LEU A 30 -7.41 -9.19 -5.76
N LEU A 31 -8.18 -8.10 -5.63
CA LEU A 31 -7.69 -6.87 -5.00
C LEU A 31 -7.30 -7.11 -3.54
N GLN A 32 -8.18 -7.77 -2.77
CA GLN A 32 -7.93 -8.07 -1.37
C GLN A 32 -6.72 -9.00 -1.18
N GLU A 33 -6.65 -10.09 -1.94
CA GLU A 33 -5.51 -11.03 -1.88
C GLU A 33 -4.18 -10.35 -2.24
N SER A 34 -4.21 -9.47 -3.25
CA SER A 34 -3.03 -8.71 -3.65
C SER A 34 -2.60 -7.72 -2.58
N GLN A 35 -3.55 -7.02 -1.98
CA GLN A 35 -3.32 -6.09 -0.88
C GLN A 35 -2.74 -6.81 0.34
N ASP A 36 -3.32 -7.95 0.72
CA ASP A 36 -2.86 -8.75 1.86
C ASP A 36 -1.43 -9.26 1.63
N ALA A 37 -1.12 -9.74 0.43
CA ALA A 37 0.25 -10.16 0.08
C ALA A 37 1.27 -9.02 0.22
N ILE A 38 0.93 -7.80 -0.23
CA ILE A 38 1.80 -6.62 -0.09
C ILE A 38 1.97 -6.25 1.38
N ARG A 39 0.90 -6.30 2.18
CA ARG A 39 0.95 -5.98 3.62
C ARG A 39 1.81 -6.98 4.38
N GLU A 40 1.67 -8.27 4.08
CA GLU A 40 2.47 -9.33 4.70
C GLU A 40 3.96 -9.13 4.39
N ALA A 41 4.31 -8.90 3.11
CA ALA A 41 5.69 -8.62 2.70
C ALA A 41 6.25 -7.34 3.33
N ALA A 42 5.43 -6.29 3.48
CA ALA A 42 5.81 -5.05 4.13
C ALA A 42 6.03 -5.25 5.64
N ALA A 43 5.16 -6.01 6.31
CA ALA A 43 5.31 -6.31 7.74
C ALA A 43 6.64 -7.02 8.04
N VAL A 44 7.07 -7.95 7.19
CA VAL A 44 8.39 -8.62 7.29
C VAL A 44 9.56 -7.63 7.19
N GLN A 45 9.39 -6.52 6.46
CA GLN A 45 10.40 -5.46 6.32
C GLN A 45 10.32 -4.38 7.41
N GLY A 46 9.51 -4.60 8.46
CA GLY A 46 9.37 -3.67 9.57
C GLY A 46 8.44 -2.49 9.27
N PHE A 47 7.52 -2.63 8.29
CA PHE A 47 6.41 -1.70 8.12
C PHE A 47 5.28 -2.08 9.09
N ILE A 48 5.33 -1.50 10.28
CA ILE A 48 4.44 -1.86 11.40
C ILE A 48 3.16 -1.02 11.36
N GLU A 49 3.28 0.22 10.89
CA GLU A 49 2.16 1.14 10.79
C GLU A 49 1.49 1.05 9.42
N HIS A 50 0.15 0.96 9.44
CA HIS A 50 -0.65 0.92 8.23
C HIS A 50 -1.74 1.99 8.31
N HIS A 51 -1.66 2.94 7.39
CA HIS A 51 -2.65 3.99 7.23
C HIS A 51 -3.50 3.69 6.01
N THR A 52 -4.81 3.80 6.15
CA THR A 52 -5.76 3.69 5.03
C THR A 52 -6.49 5.01 4.90
N ALA A 53 -6.46 5.58 3.69
CA ALA A 53 -7.19 6.78 3.35
C ALA A 53 -8.08 6.51 2.14
N THR A 54 -9.35 6.86 2.25
CA THR A 54 -10.27 6.85 1.12
C THR A 54 -10.18 8.18 0.40
N ILE A 55 -9.98 8.13 -0.91
CA ILE A 55 -9.93 9.29 -1.80
C ILE A 55 -11.31 9.43 -2.45
N ASP A 56 -11.95 10.56 -2.17
CA ASP A 56 -13.24 11.02 -2.67
C ASP A 56 -13.16 12.52 -3.02
N ALA A 57 -14.27 13.09 -3.50
CA ALA A 57 -14.34 14.51 -3.86
C ALA A 57 -14.14 15.49 -2.68
N SER A 58 -14.34 15.02 -1.44
CA SER A 58 -14.21 15.80 -0.21
C SER A 58 -12.90 15.55 0.54
N THR A 59 -11.96 14.82 -0.09
CA THR A 59 -10.75 14.38 0.60
C THR A 59 -9.85 15.56 0.95
N ASP A 60 -9.48 15.62 2.23
CA ASP A 60 -8.51 16.58 2.72
C ASP A 60 -7.09 16.13 2.34
N TRP A 61 -6.63 16.59 1.18
CA TRP A 61 -5.26 16.39 0.72
C TRP A 61 -4.23 16.91 1.71
N HIS A 62 -4.53 17.99 2.44
CA HIS A 62 -3.58 18.59 3.36
C HIS A 62 -3.35 17.68 4.58
N ALA A 63 -4.40 17.03 5.09
CA ALA A 63 -4.29 16.02 6.13
C ALA A 63 -3.47 14.80 5.65
N LEU A 64 -3.70 14.33 4.42
CA LEU A 64 -2.98 13.20 3.81
C LEU A 64 -1.49 13.50 3.61
N PHE A 65 -1.16 14.69 3.09
CA PHE A 65 0.22 15.14 2.98
C PHE A 65 0.87 15.29 4.36
N SER A 66 0.14 15.82 5.35
CA SER A 66 0.64 15.93 6.73
C SER A 66 0.94 14.56 7.33
N LEU A 67 0.11 13.55 7.09
CA LEU A 67 0.38 12.16 7.48
C LEU A 67 1.65 11.61 6.84
N SER A 68 1.87 11.85 5.54
CA SER A 68 3.08 11.40 4.85
C SER A 68 4.36 12.14 5.29
N GLN A 69 4.22 13.40 5.72
CA GLN A 69 5.33 14.25 6.18
C GLN A 69 5.58 14.18 7.67
N ALA A 70 4.66 13.59 8.44
CA ALA A 70 4.89 13.27 9.83
C ALA A 70 6.05 12.27 9.89
N MET A 71 7.26 12.81 9.97
CA MET A 71 8.46 12.02 10.24
C MET A 71 8.19 11.31 11.55
N SER A 72 7.97 10.00 11.47
CA SER A 72 7.87 9.18 12.65
C SER A 72 9.12 9.44 13.48
N LEU A 73 8.93 10.01 14.67
CA LEU A 73 9.98 10.26 15.65
C LEU A 73 10.78 8.98 15.99
N PHE A 74 10.24 7.81 15.61
CA PHE A 74 10.79 6.49 15.89
C PHE A 74 11.34 5.76 14.66
N SER A 75 11.53 6.41 13.51
CA SER A 75 12.02 5.73 12.29
C SER A 75 11.17 4.48 11.93
N SER A 76 9.89 4.45 12.33
CA SER A 76 8.98 3.37 11.97
C SER A 76 8.63 3.50 10.49
N ARG A 77 8.81 2.41 9.74
CA ARG A 77 8.33 2.35 8.36
C ARG A 77 6.82 2.20 8.41
N GLN A 78 6.14 2.93 7.53
CA GLN A 78 4.69 2.97 7.47
C GLN A 78 4.21 2.74 6.04
N THR A 79 3.09 2.04 5.91
CA THR A 79 2.42 1.78 4.62
C THR A 79 1.19 2.67 4.53
N LEU A 80 1.02 3.37 3.41
CA LEU A 80 -0.17 4.16 3.12
C LEU A 80 -0.96 3.49 1.99
N LEU A 81 -2.19 3.06 2.30
CA LEU A 81 -3.16 2.55 1.35
C LEU A 81 -4.14 3.65 0.95
N LEU A 82 -4.26 3.89 -0.35
CA LEU A 82 -5.23 4.83 -0.92
C LEU A 82 -6.33 4.04 -1.62
N ILE A 83 -7.56 4.18 -1.13
CA ILE A 83 -8.74 3.55 -1.74
C ILE A 83 -9.48 4.63 -2.51
N LEU A 84 -9.53 4.51 -3.83
CA LEU A 84 -10.35 5.39 -4.66
C LEU A 84 -11.81 4.94 -4.55
N ALA A 85 -12.68 5.82 -4.05
CA ALA A 85 -14.12 5.60 -3.94
C ALA A 85 -14.88 6.05 -5.20
#